data_AF-A0A971HKS2-F1
#
_entry.id   AF-A0A971HKS2-F1
#
_cell.length_a   1.000
_cell.length_b   1.000
_cell.length_c   1.000
_cell.angle_alpha   90.00
_cell.angle_beta   90.00
_cell.angle_gamma   90.00
#
_symmetry.space_group_name_H-M   'P 1'
#
loop_
_entity.id
_entity.type
_entity.pdbx_description
1 polymer ?
#
loop_
_entity_poly.entity_id
_entity_poly.type
_entity_poly.pdbx_seq_one_letter_code
_entity_poly.pdbx_strand_id
1 'polypeptide(L)'
;LGIAYCNQLFDWERKFKNLSPEDRRKQRLKKEKPVLEAFWSWVESTNEKVLPKSNIGKALQYALNHKEKLETYLEDGNCVISNNIAENSIRPFTVGRKNWTFCGSPEGANASATVYSLVETAKANGLSPQVFRAYTVNITRYQFKNQPKGLRSNDALG
;
A
#
# COMPACT_ATOMS: atom_id res chain seq x y z
N LEU A 1 -1.48 -23.15 -13.57
CA LEU A 1 -2.82 -23.36 -12.99
C LEU A 1 -3.17 -22.30 -11.95
N GLY A 2 -2.42 -22.15 -10.84
CA GLY A 2 -2.70 -21.09 -9.83
C GLY A 2 -2.90 -19.67 -10.37
N ILE A 3 -2.03 -19.22 -11.30
CA ILE A 3 -2.12 -17.90 -11.93
C ILE A 3 -3.47 -17.67 -12.65
N ALA A 4 -4.06 -18.72 -13.23
CA ALA A 4 -5.32 -18.61 -13.95
C ALA A 4 -6.48 -18.22 -13.02
N TYR A 5 -6.51 -18.78 -11.80
CA TYR A 5 -7.50 -18.39 -10.78
C TYR A 5 -7.31 -16.93 -10.36
N CYS A 6 -6.07 -16.50 -10.12
CA CYS A 6 -5.79 -15.10 -9.78
C CYS A 6 -6.25 -14.17 -10.90
N ASN A 7 -5.93 -14.47 -12.15
CA ASN A 7 -6.36 -13.67 -13.30
C ASN A 7 -7.90 -13.58 -13.35
N GLN A 8 -8.60 -14.71 -13.20
CA GLN A 8 -10.05 -14.74 -13.20
C GLN A 8 -10.67 -13.87 -12.10
N LEU A 9 -10.10 -13.86 -10.89
CA LEU A 9 -10.54 -12.99 -9.80
C LEU A 9 -10.34 -11.50 -10.16
N PHE A 10 -9.16 -11.13 -10.65
CA PHE A 10 -8.91 -9.75 -11.08
C PHE A 10 -9.78 -9.33 -12.28
N ASP A 11 -10.19 -10.26 -13.13
CA ASP A 11 -11.12 -9.99 -14.24
C ASP A 11 -12.51 -9.63 -13.75
N TRP A 12 -12.99 -10.28 -12.67
CA TRP A 12 -14.24 -9.93 -12.01
C TRP A 12 -14.15 -8.58 -11.29
N GLU A 13 -13.09 -8.36 -10.52
CA GLU A 13 -12.87 -7.09 -9.81
C GLU A 13 -12.86 -5.88 -10.77
N ARG A 14 -12.30 -6.03 -11.99
CA ARG A 14 -12.37 -4.99 -13.02
C ARG A 14 -13.81 -4.68 -13.45
N LYS A 15 -14.68 -5.68 -13.53
CA LYS A 15 -16.10 -5.49 -13.85
C LYS A 15 -16.89 -4.89 -12.69
N PHE A 16 -16.44 -5.09 -11.45
CA PHE A 16 -17.11 -4.57 -10.25
C PHE A 16 -16.66 -3.16 -9.82
N LYS A 17 -15.72 -2.56 -10.55
CA LYS A 17 -15.11 -1.27 -10.22
C LYS A 17 -16.14 -0.16 -9.96
N ASN A 18 -17.20 -0.10 -10.77
CA ASN A 18 -18.20 0.97 -10.71
C ASN A 18 -19.47 0.59 -9.93
N LEU A 19 -19.49 -0.57 -9.27
CA LEU A 19 -20.62 -0.99 -8.44
C LEU A 19 -20.58 -0.31 -7.07
N SER A 20 -21.77 -0.18 -6.46
CA SER A 20 -21.89 0.17 -5.05
C SER A 20 -21.19 -0.88 -4.17
N PRO A 21 -20.72 -0.54 -2.95
CA PRO A 21 -20.11 -1.53 -2.06
C PRO A 21 -21.02 -2.73 -1.77
N GLU A 22 -22.33 -2.51 -1.61
CA GLU A 22 -23.29 -3.60 -1.37
C GLU A 22 -23.44 -4.53 -2.58
N ASP A 23 -23.56 -3.97 -3.78
CA ASP A 23 -23.70 -4.76 -5.01
C ASP A 23 -22.40 -5.48 -5.36
N ARG A 24 -21.26 -4.83 -5.12
CA ARG A 24 -19.94 -5.44 -5.23
C ARG A 24 -19.86 -6.67 -4.34
N ARG A 25 -20.21 -6.54 -3.04
CA ARG A 25 -20.24 -7.68 -2.11
C ARG A 25 -21.13 -8.83 -2.62
N LYS A 26 -22.35 -8.53 -3.06
CA LYS A 26 -23.28 -9.54 -3.62
C LYS A 26 -22.68 -10.25 -4.84
N GLN A 27 -22.05 -9.51 -5.75
CA GLN A 27 -21.44 -10.08 -6.95
C GLN A 27 -20.18 -10.90 -6.62
N ARG A 28 -19.35 -10.46 -5.68
CA ARG A 28 -18.19 -11.23 -5.18
C ARG A 28 -18.63 -12.59 -4.63
N LEU A 29 -19.64 -12.60 -3.76
CA LEU A 29 -20.20 -13.85 -3.23
C LEU A 29 -20.78 -14.77 -4.32
N LYS A 30 -21.32 -14.20 -5.41
CA LYS A 30 -21.91 -14.98 -6.51
C LYS A 30 -20.88 -15.48 -7.53
N LYS A 31 -19.81 -14.72 -7.79
CA LYS A 31 -18.89 -14.94 -8.91
C LYS A 31 -17.48 -15.31 -8.47
N GLU A 32 -16.96 -14.70 -7.41
CA GLU A 32 -15.59 -14.90 -6.94
C GLU A 32 -15.50 -16.02 -5.91
N LYS A 33 -16.49 -16.16 -5.01
CA LYS A 33 -16.53 -17.26 -4.04
C LYS A 33 -16.32 -18.65 -4.66
N PRO A 34 -17.03 -19.06 -5.73
CA PRO A 34 -16.78 -20.38 -6.34
C PRO A 34 -15.39 -20.51 -6.97
N VAL A 35 -14.79 -19.40 -7.43
CA VAL A 35 -13.43 -19.38 -7.98
C VAL A 35 -12.40 -19.55 -6.86
N LEU A 36 -12.62 -18.90 -5.71
CA LEU A 36 -11.80 -19.05 -4.51
C LEU A 36 -11.88 -20.47 -3.95
N GLU A 37 -13.08 -21.05 -3.86
CA GLU A 37 -13.25 -22.44 -3.43
C GLU A 37 -12.46 -23.40 -4.32
N ALA A 38 -12.56 -23.26 -5.65
CA ALA A 38 -11.78 -24.05 -6.60
C ALA A 38 -10.26 -23.81 -6.48
N PHE A 39 -9.85 -22.56 -6.24
CA PHE A 39 -8.46 -22.21 -5.99
C PHE A 39 -7.93 -22.90 -4.73
N TRP A 40 -8.67 -22.88 -3.62
CA TRP A 40 -8.25 -23.50 -2.36
C TRP A 40 -8.19 -25.02 -2.45
N SER A 41 -9.17 -25.67 -3.09
CA SER A 41 -9.08 -27.11 -3.37
C SER A 41 -7.85 -27.46 -4.22
N TRP A 42 -7.50 -26.59 -5.17
CA TRP A 42 -6.26 -26.75 -5.94
C TRP A 42 -5.00 -26.54 -5.09
N VAL A 43 -4.97 -25.53 -4.21
CA VAL A 43 -3.84 -25.27 -3.29
C VAL A 43 -3.63 -26.45 -2.35
N GLU A 44 -4.69 -26.93 -1.70
CA GLU A 44 -4.65 -28.05 -0.75
C GLU A 44 -4.12 -29.32 -1.44
N SER A 45 -4.70 -29.70 -2.58
CA SER A 45 -4.27 -30.88 -3.35
C SER A 45 -2.87 -30.76 -3.97
N THR A 46 -2.40 -29.54 -4.24
CA THR A 46 -1.05 -29.30 -4.74
C THR A 46 -0.03 -29.31 -3.60
N ASN A 47 -0.39 -28.78 -2.42
CA ASN A 47 0.48 -28.72 -1.25
C ASN A 47 0.91 -30.13 -0.79
N GLU A 48 0.02 -31.11 -0.87
CA GLU A 48 0.32 -32.52 -0.55
C GLU A 48 1.33 -33.17 -1.52
N LYS A 49 1.40 -32.68 -2.76
CA LYS A 49 2.23 -33.25 -3.82
C LYS A 49 3.61 -32.61 -3.92
N VAL A 50 3.83 -31.47 -3.26
CA VAL A 50 5.10 -30.73 -3.31
C VAL A 50 5.91 -30.94 -2.04
N LEU A 51 7.24 -30.85 -2.18
CA LEU A 51 8.15 -30.86 -1.04
C LEU A 51 7.88 -29.64 -0.14
N PRO A 52 7.59 -29.81 1.16
CA PRO A 52 7.26 -28.70 2.06
C PRO A 52 8.34 -27.62 2.15
N LYS A 53 9.62 -28.01 2.00
CA LYS A 53 10.77 -27.10 2.07
C LYS A 53 11.06 -26.38 0.74
N SER A 54 10.42 -26.77 -0.35
CA SER A 54 10.56 -26.08 -1.64
C SER A 54 9.96 -24.67 -1.58
N ASN A 55 10.40 -23.77 -2.47
CA ASN A 55 9.83 -22.43 -2.54
C ASN A 55 8.31 -22.46 -2.80
N ILE A 56 7.84 -23.41 -3.61
CA ILE A 56 6.42 -23.60 -3.90
C ILE A 56 5.68 -24.12 -2.67
N GLY A 57 6.21 -25.14 -1.98
CA GLY A 57 5.60 -25.66 -0.75
C GLY A 57 5.48 -24.60 0.34
N LYS A 58 6.52 -23.79 0.54
CA LYS A 58 6.47 -22.64 1.47
C LYS A 58 5.41 -21.61 1.08
N ALA A 59 5.28 -21.30 -0.20
CA ALA A 59 4.30 -20.33 -0.68
C ALA A 59 2.86 -20.84 -0.53
N LEU A 60 2.59 -22.10 -0.87
CA LEU A 60 1.27 -22.71 -0.71
C LEU A 60 0.89 -22.84 0.77
N GLN A 61 1.82 -23.26 1.62
CA GLN A 61 1.60 -23.32 3.07
C GLN A 61 1.33 -21.92 3.65
N TYR A 62 2.06 -20.91 3.21
CA TYR A 62 1.82 -19.53 3.62
C TYR A 62 0.41 -19.06 3.23
N ALA A 63 -0.03 -19.36 2.00
CA ALA A 63 -1.37 -19.03 1.52
C ALA A 63 -2.45 -19.73 2.37
N LEU A 64 -2.29 -21.02 2.67
CA LEU A 64 -3.22 -21.77 3.53
C LEU A 64 -3.32 -21.18 4.94
N ASN A 65 -2.19 -20.81 5.55
CA ASN A 65 -2.16 -20.20 6.88
C ASN A 65 -2.85 -18.83 6.93
N HIS A 66 -3.05 -18.18 5.78
CA HIS A 66 -3.68 -16.85 5.65
C HIS A 66 -5.01 -16.89 4.91
N LYS A 67 -5.59 -18.08 4.67
CA LYS A 67 -6.82 -18.26 3.89
C LYS A 67 -7.95 -17.33 4.34
N GLU A 68 -8.26 -17.33 5.63
CA GLU A 68 -9.31 -16.48 6.22
C GLU A 68 -9.08 -14.98 5.94
N LYS A 69 -7.84 -14.50 6.11
CA LYS A 69 -7.47 -13.10 5.85
C LYS A 69 -7.56 -12.73 4.37
N LEU A 70 -7.23 -13.68 3.49
CA LEU A 70 -7.29 -13.50 2.04
C LEU A 70 -8.74 -13.50 1.54
N GLU A 71 -9.70 -14.03 2.30
CA GLU A 71 -11.12 -14.03 1.98
C GLU A 71 -11.91 -12.88 2.62
N THR A 72 -11.35 -12.18 3.60
CA THR A 72 -12.03 -11.07 4.31
C THR A 72 -12.55 -9.97 3.39
N TYR A 73 -11.91 -9.73 2.24
CA TYR A 73 -12.39 -8.74 1.26
C TYR A 73 -13.75 -9.10 0.63
N LEU A 74 -14.21 -10.35 0.76
CA LEU A 74 -15.55 -10.77 0.33
C LEU A 74 -16.64 -10.24 1.27
N GLU A 75 -16.30 -9.90 2.52
CA GLU A 75 -17.26 -9.50 3.54
C GLU A 75 -17.65 -8.01 3.43
N ASP A 76 -16.70 -7.17 3.00
CA ASP A 76 -16.88 -5.74 2.80
C ASP A 76 -16.52 -5.32 1.37
N GLY A 77 -17.49 -4.74 0.66
CA GLY A 77 -17.32 -4.22 -0.69
C GLY A 77 -16.34 -3.04 -0.79
N ASN A 78 -16.00 -2.37 0.32
CA ASN A 78 -14.99 -1.32 0.35
C ASN A 78 -13.55 -1.86 0.34
N CYS A 79 -13.37 -3.12 0.73
CA CYS A 79 -12.06 -3.75 0.71
C CYS A 79 -11.58 -4.01 -0.72
N VAL A 80 -10.27 -3.83 -0.92
CA VAL A 80 -9.58 -4.11 -2.18
C VAL A 80 -8.97 -5.50 -2.09
N ILE A 81 -9.10 -6.29 -3.16
CA ILE A 81 -8.56 -7.66 -3.25
C ILE A 81 -7.03 -7.75 -3.07
N SER A 82 -6.29 -6.66 -3.32
CA SER A 82 -4.83 -6.64 -3.29
C SER A 82 -4.28 -5.38 -2.64
N ASN A 83 -3.14 -5.51 -1.99
CA ASN A 83 -2.38 -4.41 -1.40
C ASN A 83 -1.56 -3.60 -2.43
N ASN A 84 -1.67 -3.90 -3.73
CA ASN A 84 -0.87 -3.31 -4.80
C ASN A 84 -0.88 -1.77 -4.79
N ILE A 85 -2.00 -1.15 -4.38
CA ILE A 85 -2.10 0.30 -4.24
C ILE A 85 -1.15 0.79 -3.14
N ALA A 86 -1.19 0.18 -1.96
CA ALA A 86 -0.33 0.52 -0.84
C ALA A 86 1.15 0.26 -1.17
N GLU A 87 1.47 -0.85 -1.82
CA GLU A 87 2.83 -1.16 -2.26
C GLU A 87 3.35 -0.12 -3.26
N ASN A 88 2.52 0.29 -4.23
CA ASN A 88 2.91 1.33 -5.19
C ASN A 88 3.07 2.70 -4.52
N SER A 89 2.27 3.04 -3.50
CA SER A 89 2.41 4.30 -2.76
C SER A 89 3.70 4.37 -1.93
N ILE A 90 4.21 3.24 -1.41
CA ILE A 90 5.45 3.22 -0.61
C ILE A 90 6.73 3.05 -1.46
N ARG A 91 6.61 2.57 -2.71
CA ARG A 91 7.77 2.41 -3.62
C ARG A 91 8.61 3.68 -3.81
N PRO A 92 8.04 4.89 -4.03
CA PRO A 92 8.84 6.12 -4.13
C PRO A 92 9.67 6.41 -2.88
N PHE A 93 9.13 6.10 -1.70
CA PHE A 93 9.83 6.28 -0.43
C PHE A 93 10.98 5.29 -0.26
N THR A 94 10.75 4.00 -0.54
CA THR A 94 11.79 2.96 -0.43
C THR A 94 12.95 3.18 -1.42
N VAL A 95 12.65 3.61 -2.65
CA VAL A 95 13.67 4.00 -3.64
C VAL A 95 14.40 5.27 -3.21
N GLY A 96 13.68 6.28 -2.70
CA GLY A 96 14.26 7.51 -2.16
C GLY A 96 15.24 7.24 -1.02
N ARG A 97 14.83 6.44 -0.02
CA ARG A 97 15.68 6.02 1.11
C ARG A 97 16.98 5.36 0.68
N LYS A 98 16.96 4.53 -0.38
CA LYS A 98 18.17 3.88 -0.92
C LYS A 98 19.14 4.89 -1.54
N ASN A 99 18.63 6.02 -2.05
CA ASN A 99 19.41 7.09 -2.66
C ASN A 99 19.79 8.22 -1.69
N TRP A 100 19.26 8.22 -0.46
CA TRP A 100 19.55 9.22 0.56
C TRP A 100 20.65 8.75 1.51
N THR A 101 21.88 8.80 1.03
CA THR A 101 23.08 8.64 1.86
C THR A 101 23.25 9.75 2.91
N PHE A 102 22.40 10.79 2.92
CA PHE A 102 22.42 11.89 3.89
C PHE A 102 21.41 11.74 5.04
N CYS A 103 20.52 10.73 5.03
CA CYS A 103 19.59 10.46 6.13
C CYS A 103 20.27 9.61 7.23
N GLY A 104 21.30 10.18 7.86
CA GLY A 104 22.03 9.54 8.95
C GLY A 104 21.42 9.75 10.35
N SER A 105 20.53 10.74 10.52
CA SER A 105 19.90 11.05 11.82
C SER A 105 18.37 10.84 11.82
N PRO A 106 17.77 10.52 12.99
CA PRO A 106 16.32 10.44 13.16
C PRO A 106 15.57 11.72 12.75
N GLU A 107 16.16 12.91 12.99
CA GLU A 107 15.53 14.17 12.57
C GLU A 107 15.49 14.31 11.05
N GLY A 108 16.56 13.91 10.34
CA GLY A 108 16.62 13.91 8.88
C GLY A 108 15.60 12.95 8.25
N ALA A 109 15.36 11.81 8.89
CA ALA A 109 14.31 10.87 8.47
C ALA A 109 12.91 11.45 8.68
N ASN A 110 12.65 12.12 9.81
CA ASN A 110 11.36 12.73 10.12
C ASN A 110 11.02 13.90 9.18
N ALA A 111 12.00 14.77 8.89
CA ALA A 111 11.83 15.86 7.93
C ALA A 111 11.51 15.32 6.52
N SER A 112 12.22 14.27 6.10
CA SER A 112 12.00 13.66 4.78
C SER A 112 10.63 12.98 4.67
N ALA A 113 10.19 12.27 5.72
CA ALA A 113 8.87 11.67 5.78
C ALA A 113 7.75 12.72 5.72
N THR A 114 7.92 13.84 6.43
CA THR A 114 6.96 14.96 6.42
C THR A 114 6.80 15.55 5.02
N VAL A 115 7.91 15.82 4.32
CA VAL A 115 7.88 16.35 2.95
C VAL A 115 7.23 15.37 1.97
N TYR A 116 7.51 14.06 2.10
CA TYR A 116 6.91 13.04 1.23
C TYR A 116 5.40 12.90 1.46
N SER A 117 4.95 12.81 2.71
CA SER A 117 3.52 12.76 3.05
C SER A 117 2.77 13.94 2.43
N LEU A 118 3.38 15.11 2.46
CA LEU A 118 2.82 16.33 1.94
C LEU A 118 2.74 16.34 0.40
N VAL A 119 3.78 15.84 -0.28
CA VAL A 119 3.80 15.68 -1.75
C VAL A 119 2.81 14.62 -2.23
N GLU A 120 2.74 13.47 -1.55
CA GLU A 120 1.79 12.40 -1.90
C GLU A 120 0.34 12.84 -1.65
N THR A 121 0.09 13.62 -0.59
CA THR A 121 -1.22 14.25 -0.36
C THR A 121 -1.58 15.23 -1.48
N ALA A 122 -0.63 16.06 -1.95
CA ALA A 122 -0.87 16.98 -3.05
C ALA A 122 -1.20 16.24 -4.37
N LYS A 123 -0.46 15.17 -4.69
CA LYS A 123 -0.75 14.32 -5.86
C LYS A 123 -2.12 13.65 -5.77
N ALA A 124 -2.47 13.12 -4.59
CA ALA A 124 -3.78 12.49 -4.36
C ALA A 124 -4.95 13.46 -4.57
N ASN A 125 -4.73 14.76 -4.34
CA ASN A 125 -5.71 15.83 -4.58
C ASN A 125 -5.61 16.46 -5.98
N GLY A 126 -4.82 15.89 -6.90
CA GLY A 126 -4.68 16.39 -8.28
C GLY A 126 -3.90 17.71 -8.41
N LEU A 127 -3.20 18.14 -7.36
CA LEU A 127 -2.37 19.35 -7.38
C LEU A 127 -1.01 19.05 -8.02
N SER A 128 -0.57 19.91 -8.94
CA SER A 128 0.73 19.74 -9.57
C SER A 128 1.85 19.95 -8.53
N PRO A 129 2.91 19.10 -8.50
CA PRO A 129 4.02 19.24 -7.56
C PRO A 129 4.72 20.62 -7.62
N GLN A 130 4.62 21.30 -8.76
CA GLN A 130 5.20 22.62 -9.01
C GLN A 130 4.43 23.73 -8.28
N VAL A 131 3.08 23.71 -8.31
CA VAL A 131 2.23 24.62 -7.54
C VAL A 131 2.43 24.41 -6.04
N PHE A 132 2.61 23.15 -5.64
CA PHE A 132 2.83 22.80 -4.25
C PHE A 132 4.20 23.25 -3.70
N ARG A 133 5.25 23.19 -4.51
CA ARG A 133 6.57 23.75 -4.18
C ARG A 133 6.50 25.27 -3.97
N ALA A 134 5.74 25.97 -4.81
CA ALA A 134 5.52 27.41 -4.65
C ALA A 134 4.72 27.73 -3.36
N TYR A 135 3.71 26.92 -3.05
CA TYR A 135 2.88 27.11 -1.84
C TYR A 135 3.67 26.86 -0.56
N THR A 136 4.46 25.79 -0.49
CA THR A 136 5.30 25.48 0.68
C THR A 136 6.40 26.50 0.88
N VAL A 137 7.15 26.90 -0.16
CA VAL A 137 8.17 27.96 -0.06
C VAL A 137 7.56 29.27 0.41
N ASN A 138 6.35 29.61 -0.03
CA ASN A 138 5.65 30.81 0.42
C ASN A 138 5.18 30.72 1.88
N ILE A 139 4.67 29.57 2.34
CA ILE A 139 4.30 29.39 3.75
C ILE A 139 5.55 29.42 4.65
N THR A 140 6.63 28.73 4.28
CA THR A 140 7.87 28.76 5.05
C THR A 140 8.41 30.18 5.11
N ARG A 141 8.42 30.93 3.99
CA ARG A 141 8.77 32.35 3.98
C ARG A 141 7.84 33.20 4.85
N TYR A 142 6.54 32.96 4.83
CA TYR A 142 5.57 33.68 5.65
C TYR A 142 5.78 33.42 7.15
N GLN A 143 6.07 32.17 7.53
CA GLN A 143 6.35 31.81 8.92
C GLN A 143 7.69 32.34 9.42
N PHE A 144 8.75 32.32 8.61
CA PHE A 144 10.03 32.98 8.94
C PHE A 144 9.91 34.50 9.07
N LYS A 145 9.06 35.13 8.25
CA LYS A 145 8.85 36.58 8.30
C LYS A 145 8.02 37.02 9.50
N ASN A 146 7.15 36.14 10.02
CA ASN A 146 6.20 36.44 11.09
C ASN A 146 6.54 35.84 12.46
N GLN A 147 7.63 35.06 12.58
CA GLN A 147 8.25 34.68 13.86
C GLN A 147 9.78 34.72 13.77
N PRO A 148 10.44 35.84 14.14
CA PRO A 148 11.89 35.97 14.03
C PRO A 148 12.70 35.33 15.18
N LYS A 149 12.08 34.65 16.16
CA LYS A 149 12.80 34.07 17.32
C LYS A 149 12.34 32.64 17.62
N GLY A 150 13.25 31.68 17.46
CA GLY A 150 13.05 30.33 17.99
C GLY A 150 13.84 29.20 17.34
N LEU A 151 15.15 29.38 17.08
CA LEU A 151 16.06 28.26 16.81
C LEU A 151 17.47 28.61 17.33
N ARG A 152 17.56 28.71 18.65
CA ARG A 152 18.76 28.32 19.40
C ARG A 152 18.27 27.46 20.55
N SER A 153 18.46 26.15 20.43
CA SER A 153 18.51 25.28 21.60
C SER A 153 19.73 25.70 22.43
N ASN A 154 19.49 25.84 23.71
CA ASN A 154 20.43 26.18 24.76
C ASN A 154 21.63 25.20 24.84
N ASP A 155 22.67 25.72 25.49
CA ASP A 155 23.75 25.03 26.20
C ASP A 155 25.00 24.61 25.41
N ALA A 156 25.85 25.60 25.18
CA ALA A 156 27.29 25.44 25.39
C ALA A 156 27.73 26.42 26.49
N LEU A 157 28.32 25.84 27.55
CA LEU A 157 29.01 26.44 28.71
C LEU A 157 28.15 26.80 29.94
N GLY A 158 28.27 25.92 30.95
CA GLY A 158 27.76 26.02 32.32
C GLY A 158 27.95 24.70 33.03
#